data_AF-O81157-F1
#
_entry.id   AF-O81157-F1
#
_cell.length_a   1.000
_cell.length_b   1.000
_cell.length_c   1.000
_cell.angle_alpha   90.00
_cell.angle_beta   90.00
_cell.angle_gamma   90.00
#
_symmetry.space_group_name_H-M   'P 1'
#
loop_
_entity.id
_entity.type
_entity.pdbx_description
1 polymer ?
#
loop_
_entity_poly.entity_id
_entity_poly.type
_entity_poly.pdbx_seq_one_letter_code
_entity_poly.pdbx_strand_id
1 'polypeptide(L)'
;LEEIDRNIRTTHIQLEFCIETFDPNAKKHSDSKKDLYRLRANIEELQMLKDKMATSLEMNRPTEEALIQAGVEFVHPIEEVEEGNLQRRSKILEYRAHLSKQEEVKIAAEREEIKRAKQLLIQNGPRTPSKSSQKTIEYEGTN
;
A
#
# COMPACT_ATOMS: atom_id res chain seq x y z
N LEU A 1 -0.15 -16.53 22.38
CA LEU A 1 0.63 -17.79 22.34
C LEU A 1 -0.26 -18.99 22.07
N GLU A 2 -1.38 -19.14 22.78
CA GLU A 2 -2.30 -20.28 22.61
C GLU A 2 -2.73 -20.58 21.17
N GLU A 3 -3.02 -19.54 20.37
CA GLU A 3 -3.41 -19.73 18.96
C GLU A 3 -2.27 -20.32 18.12
N ILE A 4 -1.04 -19.86 18.34
CA ILE A 4 0.14 -20.39 17.64
C ILE A 4 0.40 -21.83 18.09
N ASP A 5 0.26 -22.11 19.39
CA ASP A 5 0.39 -23.47 19.91
C ASP A 5 -0.68 -24.40 19.33
N ARG A 6 -1.93 -23.93 19.17
CA ARG A 6 -2.98 -24.66 18.43
C ARG A 6 -2.55 -24.92 16.99
N ASN A 7 -2.08 -23.90 16.27
CA ASN A 7 -1.68 -24.03 14.88
C ASN A 7 -0.47 -24.97 14.70
N ILE A 8 0.49 -24.96 15.62
CA ILE A 8 1.61 -25.91 15.65
C ILE A 8 1.08 -27.33 15.81
N ARG A 9 0.16 -27.58 16.75
CA ARG A 9 -0.44 -28.90 16.95
C ARG A 9 -1.19 -29.38 15.72
N THR A 10 -2.05 -28.53 15.14
CA THR A 10 -2.80 -28.88 13.93
C THR A 10 -1.87 -29.18 12.75
N THR A 11 -0.85 -28.35 12.53
CA THR A 11 0.11 -28.55 11.44
C THR A 11 0.96 -29.81 11.66
N HIS A 12 1.27 -30.16 12.91
CA HIS A 12 1.96 -31.41 13.24
C HIS A 12 1.10 -32.64 12.91
N ILE A 13 -0.18 -32.63 13.27
CA ILE A 13 -1.10 -33.74 12.93
C ILE A 13 -1.20 -33.90 11.41
N GLN A 14 -1.34 -32.79 10.67
CA GLN A 14 -1.35 -32.81 9.20
C GLN A 14 -0.04 -33.37 8.62
N LEU A 15 1.10 -32.99 9.20
CA LEU A 15 2.40 -33.52 8.80
C LEU A 15 2.49 -35.03 8.99
N GLU A 16 2.14 -35.55 10.18
CA GLU A 16 2.19 -36.99 10.45
C GLU A 16 1.28 -37.76 9.48
N PHE A 17 0.05 -37.27 9.28
CA PHE A 17 -0.88 -37.86 8.33
C PHE A 17 -0.32 -37.89 6.89
N CYS A 18 0.28 -36.79 6.42
CA CYS A 18 0.91 -36.75 5.10
C CYS A 18 2.12 -37.69 4.99
N ILE A 19 2.89 -37.87 6.07
CA ILE A 19 4.02 -38.82 6.09
C ILE A 19 3.50 -40.25 6.00
N GLU A 20 2.49 -40.62 6.81
CA GLU A 20 1.90 -41.97 6.83
C GLU A 20 1.23 -42.32 5.49
N THR A 21 0.64 -41.35 4.81
CA THR A 21 -0.02 -41.53 3.51
C THR A 21 0.90 -41.32 2.30
N PHE A 22 2.20 -41.07 2.53
CA PHE A 22 3.18 -40.73 1.49
C PHE A 22 2.74 -39.55 0.59
N ASP A 23 2.00 -38.59 1.17
CA ASP A 23 1.57 -37.38 0.49
C ASP A 23 2.76 -36.42 0.30
N PRO A 24 3.05 -35.95 -0.94
CA PRO A 24 4.13 -35.00 -1.21
C PRO A 24 3.99 -33.65 -0.46
N ASN A 25 2.81 -33.33 0.06
CA ASN A 25 2.58 -32.15 0.89
C ASN A 25 3.26 -32.21 2.27
N ALA A 26 3.79 -33.36 2.70
CA ALA A 26 4.52 -33.49 3.97
C ALA A 26 5.62 -32.42 4.12
N LYS A 27 6.35 -32.11 3.05
CA LYS A 27 7.40 -31.06 3.08
C LYS A 27 6.82 -29.69 3.43
N LYS A 28 5.67 -29.33 2.84
CA LYS A 28 4.99 -28.05 3.10
C LYS A 28 4.58 -27.92 4.57
N HIS A 29 3.96 -28.94 5.14
CA HIS A 29 3.58 -28.92 6.56
C HIS A 29 4.80 -28.90 7.49
N SER A 30 5.90 -29.56 7.11
CA SER A 30 7.16 -29.50 7.86
C SER A 30 7.73 -28.09 7.90
N ASP A 31 7.81 -27.41 6.75
CA ASP A 31 8.34 -26.06 6.67
C ASP A 31 7.41 -25.06 7.39
N SER A 32 6.09 -25.16 7.22
CA SER A 32 5.11 -24.37 7.99
C SER A 32 5.25 -24.56 9.51
N LYS A 33 5.46 -25.80 9.98
CA LYS A 33 5.67 -26.08 11.41
C LYS A 33 6.93 -25.38 11.93
N LYS A 34 8.03 -25.40 11.18
CA LYS A 34 9.27 -24.69 11.55
C LYS A 34 9.05 -23.18 11.64
N ASP A 35 8.33 -22.60 10.69
CA ASP A 35 8.04 -21.17 10.69
C ASP A 35 7.13 -20.76 11.85
N LEU A 36 6.16 -21.61 12.21
CA LEU A 36 5.33 -21.39 13.40
C LEU A 36 6.15 -21.42 14.70
N TYR A 37 7.15 -22.31 14.83
CA TYR A 37 8.06 -22.29 15.98
C TYR A 37 8.92 -21.04 16.06
N ARG A 38 9.43 -20.57 14.91
CA ARG A 38 10.17 -19.29 14.85
C ARG A 38 9.28 -18.12 15.27
N LEU A 39 8.05 -18.08 14.76
CA LEU A 39 7.08 -17.04 15.13
C LEU A 39 6.76 -17.07 16.63
N ARG A 40 6.58 -18.27 17.20
CA ARG A 40 6.35 -18.46 18.64
C ARG A 40 7.49 -17.86 19.47
N ALA A 41 8.73 -18.21 19.13
CA ALA A 41 9.92 -17.70 19.82
C ALA A 41 10.03 -16.17 19.73
N ASN A 42 9.82 -15.59 18.55
CA ASN A 42 9.83 -14.14 18.36
C ASN A 42 8.78 -13.44 19.23
N ILE A 43 7.58 -14.02 19.35
CA ILE A 43 6.52 -13.44 20.18
C ILE A 43 6.83 -13.54 21.67
N GLU A 44 7.42 -14.64 22.12
CA GLU A 44 7.90 -14.77 23.50
C GLU A 44 8.98 -13.72 23.81
N GLU A 45 9.94 -13.54 22.91
CA GLU A 45 10.97 -12.52 23.06
C GLU A 45 10.38 -11.09 23.10
N LEU A 46 9.41 -10.80 22.22
CA LEU A 46 8.70 -9.52 22.23
C LEU A 46 7.94 -9.29 23.53
N GLN A 47 7.33 -10.33 24.11
CA GLN A 47 6.64 -10.21 25.40
C GLN A 47 7.63 -9.90 26.52
N MET A 48 8.75 -10.63 26.58
CA MET A 48 9.81 -10.36 27.56
C MET A 48 10.37 -8.93 27.42
N LEU A 49 10.51 -8.42 26.19
CA LEU A 49 10.99 -7.07 25.96
C LEU A 49 9.98 -6.02 26.43
N LYS A 50 8.67 -6.25 26.22
CA LYS A 50 7.61 -5.39 26.75
C LYS A 50 7.62 -5.34 28.28
N ASP A 51 7.77 -6.48 28.93
CA ASP A 51 7.80 -6.56 30.39
C ASP A 51 9.04 -5.85 30.96
N LYS A 52 10.20 -6.01 30.31
CA LYS A 52 11.43 -5.26 30.64
C LYS A 52 11.23 -3.76 30.50
N MET A 53 10.64 -3.33 29.38
CA MET A 53 10.35 -1.91 29.14
C MET A 53 9.42 -1.34 30.22
N ALA A 54 8.32 -2.03 30.53
CA ALA A 54 7.39 -1.62 31.58
C ALA A 54 8.09 -1.50 32.95
N THR A 55 8.94 -2.47 33.29
CA THR A 55 9.74 -2.45 34.52
C THR A 55 10.70 -1.27 34.53
N SER A 56 11.41 -1.00 33.44
CA SER A 56 12.33 0.13 33.33
C SER A 56 11.61 1.47 33.47
N LEU A 57 10.42 1.62 32.87
CA LEU A 57 9.61 2.84 33.01
C LEU A 57 9.18 3.05 34.47
N GLU A 58 8.71 1.99 35.14
CA GLU A 58 8.35 2.06 36.56
C GLU A 58 9.52 2.50 37.44
N MET A 59 10.70 1.92 37.23
CA MET A 59 11.91 2.24 38.00
C MET A 59 12.41 3.66 37.72
N ASN A 60 12.14 4.21 36.54
CA ASN A 60 12.55 5.55 36.16
C ASN A 60 11.55 6.64 36.55
N ARG A 61 10.29 6.29 36.90
CA ARG A 61 9.25 7.25 37.29
C ARG A 61 9.71 8.26 38.37
N PRO A 62 10.40 7.86 39.46
CA PRO A 62 10.85 8.84 40.45
C PRO A 62 11.86 9.85 39.90
N THR A 63 12.67 9.43 38.91
CA THR A 63 13.65 10.30 38.26
C THR A 63 12.94 11.29 37.34
N GLU A 64 11.95 10.83 36.58
CA GLU A 64 11.10 11.68 35.75
C GLU A 64 10.38 12.75 36.58
N GLU A 65 9.77 12.36 37.70
CA GLU A 65 9.12 13.31 38.62
C GLU A 65 10.11 14.36 39.17
N ALA A 66 11.34 13.95 39.51
CA ALA A 66 12.39 14.86 39.97
C ALA A 66 12.83 15.85 38.88
N LEU A 67 12.94 15.39 37.63
CA LEU A 67 13.26 16.26 36.48
C LEU A 67 12.17 17.29 36.24
N ILE A 68 10.91 16.86 36.28
CA ILE A 68 9.76 17.77 36.14
C ILE A 68 9.75 18.81 37.26
N GLN A 69 9.98 18.39 38.52
CA GLN A 69 10.05 19.30 39.67
C GLN A 69 11.22 20.29 39.57
N ALA A 70 12.35 19.88 38.98
CA ALA A 70 13.49 20.74 38.71
C ALA A 70 13.25 21.71 37.54
N GLY A 71 12.10 21.64 36.87
CA GLY A 71 11.76 22.47 35.71
C GLY A 71 12.50 22.05 34.43
N VAL A 72 12.98 20.81 34.36
CA VAL A 72 13.60 20.25 33.15
C VAL A 72 12.49 19.85 32.19
N GLU A 73 12.59 20.28 30.94
CA GLU A 73 11.74 19.82 29.85
C GLU A 73 12.10 18.36 29.51
N PHE A 74 11.38 17.44 30.15
CA PHE A 74 11.52 16.00 29.95
C PHE A 74 10.40 15.49 29.04
N VAL A 75 10.77 14.72 28.02
CA VAL A 75 9.84 14.04 27.12
C VAL A 75 9.84 12.57 27.45
N HIS A 76 8.66 11.99 27.66
CA HIS A 76 8.56 10.58 28.01
C HIS A 76 8.97 9.70 26.80
N PRO A 77 9.76 8.62 26.98
CA PRO A 77 10.25 7.82 25.86
C PRO A 77 9.16 7.25 24.93
N ILE A 78 7.96 6.99 25.47
CA ILE A 78 6.81 6.56 24.65
C ILE A 78 6.36 7.67 23.70
N GLU A 79 6.31 8.92 24.18
CA GLU A 79 5.88 10.07 23.38
C GLU A 79 6.86 10.34 22.25
N GLU A 80 8.16 10.29 22.52
CA GLU A 80 9.21 10.45 21.49
C GLU A 80 9.07 9.39 20.39
N VAL A 81 8.83 8.13 20.76
CA VAL A 81 8.63 7.04 19.80
C VAL A 81 7.35 7.23 18.99
N GLU A 82 6.26 7.66 19.63
CA GLU A 82 4.99 7.93 18.95
C GLU A 82 5.11 9.06 17.94
N GLU A 83 5.78 10.16 18.31
CA GLU A 83 6.04 11.28 17.42
C GLU A 83 6.88 10.84 16.22
N GLY A 84 8.00 10.14 16.44
CA GLY A 84 8.84 9.65 15.35
C GLY A 84 8.11 8.70 14.40
N ASN A 85 7.21 7.87 14.93
CA ASN A 85 6.34 7.00 14.13
C ASN A 85 5.32 7.80 13.31
N LEU A 86 4.72 8.83 13.91
CA LEU A 86 3.77 9.71 13.24
C LEU A 86 4.45 10.48 12.10
N GLN A 87 5.64 11.05 12.34
CA GLN A 87 6.43 11.73 11.31
C GLN A 87 6.77 10.80 10.14
N ARG A 88 7.18 9.56 10.43
CA ARG A 88 7.47 8.55 9.39
C ARG A 88 6.24 8.23 8.56
N ARG A 89 5.07 8.06 9.20
CA ARG A 89 3.79 7.81 8.51
C ARG A 89 3.37 9.01 7.65
N SER A 90 3.49 10.23 8.17
CA SER A 90 3.20 11.47 7.44
C SER A 90 4.05 11.54 6.17
N LYS A 91 5.36 11.34 6.29
CA LYS A 91 6.29 11.39 5.15
C LYS A 91 5.95 10.38 4.06
N ILE A 92 5.53 9.16 4.44
CA ILE A 92 5.09 8.14 3.49
C ILE A 92 3.80 8.58 2.76
N LEU A 93 2.85 9.18 3.49
CA LEU A 93 1.60 9.68 2.91
C LEU A 93 1.84 10.85 1.97
N GLU A 94 2.68 11.81 2.36
CA GLU A 94 3.10 12.94 1.53
C GLU A 94 3.75 12.45 0.23
N TYR A 95 4.64 11.45 0.31
CA TYR A 95 5.27 10.86 -0.87
C TYR A 95 4.25 10.19 -1.80
N ARG A 96 3.31 9.41 -1.24
CA ARG A 96 2.23 8.78 -2.02
C ARG A 96 1.35 9.82 -2.71
N ALA A 97 0.99 10.89 -2.01
CA ALA A 97 0.22 12.00 -2.57
C ALA A 97 0.98 12.71 -3.70
N HIS A 98 2.30 12.90 -3.54
CA HIS A 98 3.14 13.47 -4.57
C HIS A 98 3.17 12.62 -5.85
N LEU A 99 3.33 11.29 -5.72
CA LEU A 99 3.28 10.37 -6.85
C LEU A 99 1.92 10.38 -7.57
N SER A 100 0.82 10.39 -6.81
CA SER A 100 -0.54 10.50 -7.38
C SER A 100 -0.71 11.78 -8.19
N LYS A 101 -0.26 12.92 -7.64
CA LYS A 101 -0.33 14.21 -8.33
C LYS A 101 0.49 14.22 -9.62
N GLN A 102 1.68 13.61 -9.62
CA GLN A 102 2.48 13.49 -10.85
C GLN A 102 1.76 12.67 -11.91
N GLU A 103 1.08 11.59 -11.52
CA GLU A 103 0.31 10.75 -12.43
C GLU A 103 -0.89 11.49 -13.01
N GLU A 104 -1.62 12.24 -12.18
CA GLU A 104 -2.73 13.10 -12.64
C GLU A 104 -2.27 14.14 -13.68
N VAL A 105 -1.09 14.74 -13.49
CA VAL A 105 -0.50 15.70 -14.43
C VAL A 105 -0.16 15.04 -15.77
N LYS A 106 0.41 13.83 -15.76
CA LYS A 106 0.69 13.08 -17.00
C LYS A 106 -0.59 12.74 -17.76
N ILE A 107 -1.59 12.21 -17.04
CA ILE A 107 -2.89 11.88 -17.62
C ILE A 107 -3.56 13.12 -18.22
N ALA A 108 -3.45 14.28 -17.56
CA ALA A 108 -3.99 15.54 -18.07
C ALA A 108 -3.30 15.99 -19.36
N ALA A 109 -1.97 15.89 -19.42
CA ALA A 109 -1.19 16.21 -20.62
C ALA A 109 -1.55 15.30 -21.80
N GLU A 110 -1.61 13.98 -21.59
CA GLU A 110 -2.01 13.01 -22.62
C GLU A 110 -3.43 13.27 -23.13
N ARG A 111 -4.37 13.59 -22.23
CA ARG A 111 -5.74 13.96 -22.61
C ARG A 111 -5.78 15.22 -23.47
N GLU A 112 -4.95 16.21 -23.17
CA GLU A 112 -4.86 17.43 -23.97
C GLU A 112 -4.23 17.17 -25.35
N GLU A 113 -3.20 16.34 -25.44
CA GLU A 113 -2.61 15.93 -26.71
C GLU A 113 -3.61 15.16 -27.59
N ILE A 114 -4.34 14.20 -27.02
CA ILE A 114 -5.42 13.50 -27.73
C ILE A 114 -6.48 14.48 -28.22
N LYS A 115 -6.84 15.48 -27.41
CA LYS A 115 -7.81 16.51 -27.79
C LYS A 115 -7.31 17.34 -28.97
N ARG A 116 -6.04 17.79 -28.94
CA ARG A 116 -5.41 18.52 -30.06
C ARG A 116 -5.32 17.67 -31.33
N ALA A 117 -4.91 16.41 -31.22
CA ALA A 117 -4.83 15.48 -32.34
C ALA A 117 -6.20 15.25 -33.00
N LYS A 118 -7.25 15.05 -32.19
CA LYS A 118 -8.64 14.96 -32.68
C LYS A 118 -9.07 16.23 -33.41
N GLN A 119 -8.71 17.40 -32.89
CA GLN A 119 -9.09 18.67 -33.48
C GLN A 119 -8.40 18.92 -34.82
N LEU A 120 -7.12 18.53 -34.96
CA LEU A 120 -6.40 18.56 -36.23
C LEU A 120 -6.99 17.59 -37.27
N LEU A 121 -7.41 16.39 -36.86
CA LEU A 121 -8.10 15.45 -37.74
C LEU A 121 -9.43 16.00 -38.26
N ILE A 122 -10.19 16.72 -37.43
CA ILE A 122 -11.43 17.39 -37.85
C ILE A 122 -11.13 18.53 -38.82
N GLN A 123 -10.07 19.30 -38.57
CA GLN A 123 -9.71 20.47 -39.39
C GLN A 123 -9.10 20.08 -40.75
N ASN A 124 -8.38 18.95 -40.80
CA ASN A 124 -7.74 18.40 -42.01
C ASN A 124 -8.55 17.26 -42.66
N GLY A 125 -9.76 16.98 -42.16
CA GLY A 125 -10.68 16.04 -42.79
C GLY A 125 -11.09 16.54 -44.19
N PRO A 126 -11.43 15.63 -45.13
CA PRO A 126 -11.71 15.99 -46.51
C PRO A 126 -12.84 17.03 -46.56
N ARG A 127 -12.54 18.23 -47.10
CA ARG A 127 -13.58 19.21 -47.41
C ARG A 127 -14.50 18.58 -48.45
N THR A 128 -15.71 18.22 -48.04
CA THR A 128 -16.75 17.81 -48.98
C THR A 128 -17.02 18.99 -49.93
N PRO A 129 -16.99 18.79 -51.27
CA PRO A 129 -17.25 19.87 -52.20
C PRO A 129 -18.69 20.36 -52.00
N SER A 130 -18.83 21.69 -51.86
CA SER A 130 -20.11 22.40 -51.77
C SER A 130 -21.03 22.01 -52.93
N LYS A 131 -22.27 21.61 -52.62
CA LYS A 131 -23.33 21.32 -53.59
C LYS A 131 -23.89 22.60 -54.21
N SER A 132 -23.07 23.37 -54.93
CA SER A 132 -23.51 24.59 -55.62
C SER A 132 -23.26 24.55 -57.15
N SER A 133 -23.32 23.38 -57.76
CA SER A 133 -23.30 23.26 -59.22
C SER A 133 -24.22 22.14 -59.69
N GLN A 134 -25.51 22.29 -59.43
CA GLN A 134 -26.56 21.70 -60.26
C GLN A 134 -27.23 22.85 -61.00
N LYS A 135 -26.70 23.21 -62.17
CA LYS A 135 -27.45 24.00 -63.15
C LYS A 135 -28.35 23.03 -63.92
N THR A 136 -29.64 23.14 -63.65
CA THR A 136 -30.73 22.57 -64.43
C THR A 136 -30.55 22.97 -65.90
N ILE A 137 -30.47 21.99 -66.80
CA ILE A 137 -30.54 22.22 -68.24
C ILE A 137 -32.03 22.25 -68.59
N GLU A 138 -32.57 23.44 -68.77
CA GLU A 138 -33.90 23.64 -69.37
C GLU A 138 -33.77 23.43 -70.88
N TYR A 139 -34.50 22.44 -71.40
CA TYR A 139 -34.73 22.25 -72.82
C TYR A 139 -35.84 23.22 -73.26
N GLU A 140 -35.48 24.32 -73.91
CA GLU A 140 -36.39 25.08 -74.77
C GLU A 140 -36.18 24.60 -76.22
N GLY A 141 -37.22 24.00 -76.79
CA GLY A 141 -37.24 23.51 -78.17
C GLY A 141 -37.50 24.62 -79.18
N THR A 142 -37.32 24.33 -80.47
CA THR A 142 -37.97 25.06 -81.56
C THR A 142 -38.06 24.19 -82.83
N ASN A 143 -39.29 24.11 -83.34
CA ASN A 143 -39.75 23.85 -84.72
C ASN A 143 -39.16 22.71 -85.56
#